data_AF-A0A7G2MDS1-F1
#
_entry.id   AF-A0A7G2MDS1-F1
#
_cell.length_a   1.000
_cell.length_b   1.000
_cell.length_c   1.000
_cell.angle_alpha   90.00
_cell.angle_beta   90.00
_cell.angle_gamma   90.00
#
_symmetry.space_group_name_H-M   'P 1'
#
loop_
_entity.id
_entity.type
_entity.pdbx_description
1 polymer ?
#
loop_
_entity_poly.entity_id
_entity_poly.type
_entity_poly.pdbx_seq_one_letter_code
_entity_poly.pdbx_strand_id
1 'polypeptide(L)'
;MKNNLVLLLILFLVVSCTNKTTDSGGSLFSGITRALTSEELSVIESIKKEFKEQVNRESSRSFTPLGLMRKNLSELDNFKLSTLPFYNFDVEKFYANPSPERLMECMIPSDKVNVFAERDGNLKFCFSIRKENDKWTFDEYIENWGNIISWLPDSLKKADSPQCKIFIHGSREYLTYKRNGNNLYFRITGEYIPTETLCEQFVDEYNQWLKNIQFIKAHPETFK
;
A
#
# COMPACT_ATOMS: atom_id res chain seq x y z
N MET A 1 19.11 53.85 14.08
CA MET A 1 18.14 52.96 13.39
C MET A 1 18.86 51.79 12.71
N LYS A 2 19.41 50.84 13.49
CA LYS A 2 20.05 49.63 12.93
C LYS A 2 19.98 48.38 13.83
N ASN A 3 19.22 48.43 14.93
CA ASN A 3 19.10 47.31 15.88
C ASN A 3 17.71 46.65 15.93
N ASN A 4 16.75 47.11 15.12
CA ASN A 4 15.40 46.51 15.10
C ASN A 4 15.16 45.58 13.90
N LEU A 5 16.15 45.39 13.01
CA LEU A 5 16.01 44.50 11.85
C LEU A 5 16.42 43.05 12.16
N VAL A 6 17.27 42.83 13.16
CA VAL A 6 17.76 41.49 13.53
C VAL A 6 16.74 40.71 14.36
N LEU A 7 15.91 41.40 15.16
CA LEU A 7 14.82 40.74 15.91
C LEU A 7 13.64 40.31 15.02
N LEU A 8 13.48 40.90 13.83
CA LEU A 8 12.41 40.57 12.88
C LEU A 8 12.74 39.36 11.98
N LEU A 9 14.02 38.96 11.89
CA LEU A 9 14.45 37.79 11.14
C LEU A 9 14.48 36.49 11.98
N ILE A 10 14.43 36.60 13.31
CA ILE A 10 14.40 35.43 14.21
C ILE A 10 12.97 34.93 14.45
N LEU A 11 11.94 35.74 14.18
CA LEU A 11 10.53 35.34 14.33
C LEU A 11 9.96 34.55 13.14
N PHE A 12 10.68 34.42 12.02
CA PHE A 12 10.23 33.67 10.84
C PHE A 12 10.80 32.24 10.70
N LEU A 13 11.63 31.79 11.65
CA LEU A 13 12.25 30.46 11.62
C LEU A 13 11.63 29.44 12.59
N VAL A 14 10.46 29.75 13.17
CA VAL A 14 9.75 28.84 14.11
C VAL A 14 8.37 28.39 13.62
N VAL A 15 8.07 28.56 12.32
CA VAL A 15 6.86 27.98 11.69
C VAL A 15 7.24 26.91 10.66
N SER A 16 8.05 25.96 11.11
CA SER A 16 8.13 24.61 10.56
C SER A 16 8.08 23.66 11.74
N CYS A 17 7.21 22.66 11.67
CA CYS A 17 6.79 21.78 12.77
C CYS A 17 5.71 22.37 13.72
N THR A 18 4.65 22.99 13.18
CA THR A 18 3.33 22.59 13.70
C THR A 18 3.11 21.15 13.30
N ASN A 19 3.65 20.22 14.09
CA ASN A 19 2.95 18.95 14.29
C ASN A 19 1.60 19.39 14.85
N LYS A 20 0.58 19.43 13.99
CA LYS A 20 -0.77 19.22 14.47
C LYS A 20 -0.72 17.84 15.10
N THR A 21 -0.48 17.78 16.40
CA THR A 21 -1.03 16.75 17.24
C THR A 21 -2.53 16.92 17.09
N THR A 22 -3.09 16.27 16.06
CA THR A 22 -4.50 15.96 16.03
C THR A 22 -4.73 15.13 17.28
N ASP A 23 -5.33 15.79 18.25
CA ASP A 23 -5.91 15.20 19.43
C ASP A 23 -7.07 14.31 18.96
N SER A 24 -6.71 13.13 18.51
CA SER A 24 -7.59 11.99 18.36
C SER A 24 -6.70 10.77 18.50
N GLY A 25 -6.71 10.13 19.66
CA GLY A 25 -6.18 8.77 19.83
C GLY A 25 -6.91 7.71 18.97
N GLY A 26 -7.62 8.14 17.92
CA GLY A 26 -8.25 7.30 16.92
C GLY A 26 -7.30 7.08 15.74
N SER A 27 -7.28 5.85 15.25
CA SER A 27 -6.60 5.43 14.03
C SER A 27 -6.94 6.35 12.86
N LEU A 28 -5.93 6.81 12.11
CA LEU A 28 -6.11 7.54 10.84
C LEU A 28 -6.93 6.75 9.81
N PHE A 29 -6.96 5.42 9.95
CA PHE A 29 -7.66 4.50 9.07
C PHE A 29 -8.93 3.92 9.72
N SER A 30 -9.39 4.51 10.83
CA SER A 30 -10.63 4.10 11.50
C SER A 30 -11.82 4.22 10.53
N GLY A 31 -12.57 3.12 10.37
CA GLY A 31 -13.72 3.05 9.48
C GLY A 31 -13.37 2.85 8.00
N ILE A 32 -12.09 2.87 7.65
CA ILE A 32 -11.57 2.61 6.29
C ILE A 32 -11.08 1.16 6.19
N THR A 33 -10.37 0.67 7.21
CA THR A 33 -9.88 -0.72 7.27
C THR A 33 -10.91 -1.67 7.88
N ARG A 34 -10.73 -2.96 7.60
CA ARG A 34 -11.44 -4.04 8.30
C ARG A 34 -10.54 -4.75 9.30
N ALA A 35 -11.17 -5.44 10.24
CA ALA A 35 -10.50 -6.41 11.10
C ALA A 35 -9.98 -7.60 10.26
N LEU A 36 -8.90 -8.21 10.74
CA LEU A 36 -8.36 -9.45 10.20
C LEU A 36 -9.29 -10.61 10.57
N THR A 37 -9.39 -11.62 9.70
CA THR A 37 -10.12 -12.86 9.97
C THR A 37 -9.33 -13.76 10.92
N SER A 38 -10.01 -14.74 11.53
CA SER A 38 -9.34 -15.73 12.39
C SER A 38 -8.26 -16.54 11.65
N GLU A 39 -8.45 -16.79 10.35
CA GLU A 39 -7.45 -17.46 9.51
C GLU A 39 -6.22 -16.56 9.32
N GLU A 40 -6.41 -15.30 8.93
CA GLU A 40 -5.33 -14.31 8.77
C GLU A 40 -4.54 -14.11 10.07
N LEU A 41 -5.23 -14.02 11.22
CA LEU A 41 -4.59 -13.90 12.53
C LEU A 41 -3.74 -15.14 12.88
N SER A 42 -4.23 -16.35 12.61
CA SER A 42 -3.49 -17.59 12.86
C SER A 42 -2.16 -17.65 12.07
N VAL A 43 -2.21 -17.18 10.81
CA VAL A 43 -1.01 -17.06 9.96
C VAL A 43 -0.04 -16.04 10.54
N ILE A 44 -0.54 -14.87 10.94
CA ILE A 44 0.28 -13.81 11.53
C ILE A 44 0.97 -14.26 12.82
N GLU A 45 0.29 -15.03 13.67
CA GLU A 45 0.89 -15.62 14.87
C GLU A 45 2.04 -16.58 14.54
N SER A 46 1.90 -17.36 13.46
CA SER A 46 2.95 -18.26 12.99
C SER A 46 4.17 -17.47 12.48
N ILE A 47 3.93 -16.40 11.72
CA ILE A 47 4.98 -15.48 11.24
C ILE A 47 5.70 -14.84 12.43
N LYS A 48 4.95 -14.30 13.41
CA LYS A 48 5.52 -13.71 14.63
C LYS A 48 6.47 -14.66 15.35
N LYS A 49 6.05 -15.92 15.52
CA LYS A 49 6.86 -16.96 16.16
C LYS A 49 8.15 -17.22 15.39
N GLU A 50 8.06 -17.38 14.08
CA GLU A 50 9.24 -17.60 13.22
C GLU A 50 10.25 -16.46 13.33
N PHE A 51 9.79 -15.21 13.23
CA PHE A 51 10.67 -14.05 13.34
C PHE A 51 11.26 -13.87 14.75
N LYS A 52 10.53 -14.26 15.80
CA LYS A 52 11.06 -14.28 17.17
C LYS A 52 12.20 -15.28 17.33
N GLU A 53 12.12 -16.45 16.68
CA GLU A 53 13.22 -17.41 16.67
C GLU A 53 14.44 -16.88 15.90
N GLN A 54 14.24 -16.18 14.78
CA GLN A 54 15.33 -15.56 14.02
C GLN A 54 16.05 -14.50 14.87
N VAL A 55 15.30 -13.60 15.51
CA VAL A 55 15.87 -12.54 16.39
C VAL A 55 16.66 -13.13 17.55
N ASN A 56 16.21 -14.25 18.14
CA ASN A 56 16.92 -14.90 19.24
C ASN A 56 18.24 -15.58 18.82
N ARG A 57 18.34 -16.04 17.56
CA ARG A 57 19.54 -16.69 17.02
C ARG A 57 20.60 -15.70 16.57
N GLU A 58 20.19 -14.49 16.19
CA GLU A 58 21.11 -13.45 15.74
C GLU A 58 21.56 -12.56 16.89
N SER A 59 22.87 -12.31 17.00
CA SER A 59 23.37 -11.34 17.99
C SER A 59 22.81 -9.95 17.66
N SER A 60 21.99 -9.46 18.57
CA SER A 60 20.97 -8.43 18.40
C SER A 60 21.54 -7.02 18.28
N ARG A 61 22.26 -6.68 17.19
CA ARG A 61 22.82 -5.30 17.02
C ARG A 61 22.91 -4.75 15.59
N SER A 62 22.27 -5.36 14.58
CA SER A 62 22.26 -4.74 13.25
C SER A 62 21.08 -3.77 13.11
N PHE A 63 21.37 -2.46 13.02
CA PHE A 63 20.41 -1.43 12.57
C PHE A 63 20.25 -1.47 11.04
N THR A 64 20.17 -2.68 10.48
CA THR A 64 19.92 -2.87 9.05
C THR A 64 18.41 -2.89 8.79
N PRO A 65 17.95 -2.56 7.58
CA PRO A 65 16.53 -2.68 7.21
C PRO A 65 15.97 -4.09 7.50
N LEU A 66 16.77 -5.13 7.25
CA LEU A 66 16.39 -6.51 7.55
C LEU A 66 16.27 -6.77 9.05
N GLY A 67 17.19 -6.23 9.86
CA GLY A 67 17.12 -6.31 11.32
C GLY A 67 15.88 -5.61 11.89
N LEU A 68 15.53 -4.44 11.35
CA LEU A 68 14.34 -3.69 11.75
C LEU A 68 13.05 -4.44 11.39
N MET A 69 12.96 -4.97 10.17
CA MET A 69 11.85 -5.82 9.72
C MET A 69 11.66 -7.01 10.68
N ARG A 70 12.71 -7.80 10.94
CA ARG A 70 12.63 -8.97 11.82
C ARG A 70 12.16 -8.60 13.22
N LYS A 71 12.69 -7.51 13.78
CA LYS A 71 12.27 -7.01 15.09
C LYS A 71 10.80 -6.64 15.10
N ASN A 72 10.35 -5.83 14.14
CA ASN A 72 8.97 -5.39 14.03
C ASN A 72 7.99 -6.58 13.89
N LEU A 73 8.32 -7.57 13.05
CA LEU A 73 7.52 -8.78 12.86
C LEU A 73 7.53 -9.72 14.09
N SER A 74 8.61 -9.74 14.87
CA SER A 74 8.67 -10.51 16.13
C SER A 74 7.85 -9.89 17.28
N GLU A 75 7.56 -8.59 17.18
CA GLU A 75 6.91 -7.77 18.21
C GLU A 75 5.52 -7.28 17.75
N LEU A 76 4.82 -8.05 16.90
CA LEU A 76 3.53 -7.64 16.32
C LEU A 76 2.43 -7.34 17.35
N ASP A 77 2.52 -7.90 18.56
CA ASP A 77 1.61 -7.62 19.67
C ASP A 77 1.64 -6.15 20.13
N ASN A 78 2.70 -5.42 19.79
CA ASN A 78 2.85 -3.99 20.06
C ASN A 78 2.18 -3.11 18.99
N PHE A 79 1.39 -3.68 18.09
CA PHE A 79 0.71 -2.98 17.00
C PHE A 79 -0.75 -3.36 16.92
N LYS A 80 -1.59 -2.39 16.57
CA LYS A 80 -2.96 -2.65 16.12
C LYS A 80 -2.91 -3.06 14.65
N LEU A 81 -3.38 -4.27 14.35
CA LEU A 81 -3.38 -4.82 13.00
C LEU A 81 -4.75 -4.66 12.33
N SER A 82 -4.75 -4.26 11.07
CA SER A 82 -5.96 -4.18 10.24
C SER A 82 -5.60 -4.38 8.77
N THR A 83 -6.59 -4.42 7.88
CA THR A 83 -6.33 -4.60 6.44
C THR A 83 -7.30 -3.84 5.56
N LEU A 84 -6.88 -3.54 4.33
CA LEU A 84 -7.71 -3.02 3.26
C LEU A 84 -8.04 -4.10 2.23
N PRO A 85 -9.23 -4.04 1.59
CA PRO A 85 -9.56 -4.90 0.46
C PRO A 85 -8.51 -4.80 -0.64
N PHE A 86 -7.91 -5.94 -0.99
CA PHE A 86 -6.85 -6.07 -1.98
C PHE A 86 -7.31 -7.00 -3.11
N TYR A 87 -7.13 -6.56 -4.35
CA TYR A 87 -7.66 -7.23 -5.53
C TYR A 87 -6.57 -7.48 -6.57
N ASN A 88 -6.65 -8.62 -7.24
CA ASN A 88 -5.92 -8.81 -8.49
C ASN A 88 -6.76 -8.23 -9.64
N PHE A 89 -6.10 -7.85 -10.73
CA PHE A 89 -6.77 -7.44 -11.95
C PHE A 89 -6.80 -8.59 -12.97
N ASP A 90 -7.99 -8.99 -13.37
CA ASP A 90 -8.23 -10.01 -14.39
C ASP A 90 -7.88 -9.46 -15.78
N VAL A 91 -6.62 -9.66 -16.16
CA VAL A 91 -6.04 -9.19 -17.42
C VAL A 91 -6.73 -9.83 -18.62
N GLU A 92 -7.02 -11.13 -18.57
CA GLU A 92 -7.65 -11.84 -19.69
C GLU A 92 -9.05 -11.31 -19.94
N LYS A 93 -9.84 -11.16 -18.87
CA LYS A 93 -11.18 -10.58 -18.96
C LYS A 93 -11.16 -9.14 -19.44
N PHE A 94 -10.19 -8.33 -19.03
CA PHE A 94 -10.11 -6.93 -19.44
C PHE A 94 -9.75 -6.81 -20.92
N TYR A 95 -8.65 -7.43 -21.36
CA TYR A 95 -8.14 -7.26 -22.72
C TYR A 95 -8.96 -7.98 -23.80
N ALA A 96 -9.88 -8.87 -23.42
CA ALA A 96 -10.86 -9.42 -24.36
C ALA A 96 -11.79 -8.34 -24.96
N ASN A 97 -12.07 -7.26 -24.22
CA ASN A 97 -12.84 -6.11 -24.69
C ASN A 97 -12.59 -4.89 -23.77
N PRO A 98 -11.44 -4.20 -23.90
CA PRO A 98 -11.05 -3.16 -22.96
C PRO A 98 -11.99 -1.95 -23.03
N SER A 99 -12.46 -1.50 -21.87
CA SER A 99 -13.27 -0.29 -21.74
C SER A 99 -13.20 0.28 -20.31
N PRO A 100 -13.42 1.59 -20.15
CA PRO A 100 -13.47 2.27 -18.86
C PRO A 100 -14.40 1.59 -17.85
N GLU A 101 -15.59 1.19 -18.30
CA GLU A 101 -16.64 0.60 -17.46
C GLU A 101 -16.20 -0.75 -16.88
N ARG A 102 -15.34 -1.48 -17.60
CA ARG A 102 -14.89 -2.82 -17.21
C ARG A 102 -13.75 -2.83 -16.21
N LEU A 103 -13.10 -1.69 -15.94
CA LEU A 103 -12.00 -1.61 -14.96
C LEU A 103 -12.43 -2.16 -13.58
N MET A 104 -13.64 -1.83 -13.12
CA MET A 104 -14.15 -2.36 -11.86
C MET A 104 -14.53 -3.84 -11.92
N GLU A 105 -15.09 -4.27 -13.06
CA GLU A 105 -15.57 -5.65 -13.25
C GLU A 105 -14.42 -6.66 -13.33
N CYS A 106 -13.23 -6.20 -13.65
CA CYS A 106 -12.01 -7.01 -13.72
C CYS A 106 -11.27 -7.09 -12.38
N MET A 107 -11.77 -6.49 -11.29
CA MET A 107 -11.17 -6.64 -9.97
C MET A 107 -11.68 -7.93 -9.29
N ILE A 108 -10.78 -8.89 -9.10
CA ILE A 108 -11.06 -10.16 -8.43
C ILE A 108 -10.37 -10.20 -7.06
N PRO A 109 -10.99 -10.80 -6.02
CA PRO A 109 -10.35 -10.94 -4.72
C PRO A 109 -8.95 -11.52 -4.84
N SER A 110 -7.99 -10.94 -4.13
CA SER A 110 -6.62 -11.43 -4.15
C SER A 110 -6.40 -12.49 -3.07
N ASP A 111 -5.55 -13.46 -3.38
CA ASP A 111 -4.93 -14.36 -2.41
C ASP A 111 -3.79 -13.69 -1.62
N LYS A 112 -3.56 -12.37 -1.83
CA LYS A 112 -2.66 -11.52 -1.04
C LYS A 112 -3.48 -10.62 -0.12
N VAL A 113 -3.07 -10.54 1.15
CA VAL A 113 -3.64 -9.64 2.15
C VAL A 113 -2.56 -8.69 2.65
N ASN A 114 -2.79 -7.38 2.49
CA ASN A 114 -1.92 -6.34 3.03
C ASN A 114 -2.34 -6.03 4.48
N VAL A 115 -1.46 -6.32 5.43
CA VAL A 115 -1.65 -6.11 6.86
C VAL A 115 -0.98 -4.81 7.30
N PHE A 116 -1.78 -3.91 7.86
CA PHE A 116 -1.39 -2.59 8.30
C PHE A 116 -1.09 -2.61 9.79
N ALA A 117 0.13 -2.23 10.17
CA ALA A 117 0.57 -2.21 11.56
C ALA A 117 0.60 -0.77 12.10
N GLU A 118 -0.38 -0.44 12.94
CA GLU A 118 -0.52 0.87 13.57
C GLU A 118 0.01 0.87 15.00
N ARG A 119 0.71 1.95 15.38
CA ARG A 119 1.09 2.23 16.77
C ARG A 119 0.90 3.70 17.05
N ASP A 120 0.30 4.03 18.19
CA ASP A 120 0.03 5.41 18.62
C ASP A 120 -0.74 6.22 17.56
N GLY A 121 -1.76 5.61 16.93
CA GLY A 121 -2.57 6.24 15.89
C GLY A 121 -1.88 6.42 14.53
N ASN A 122 -0.63 5.97 14.40
CA ASN A 122 0.18 6.16 13.19
C ASN A 122 0.50 4.81 12.52
N LEU A 123 0.25 4.71 11.22
CA LEU A 123 0.62 3.54 10.42
C LEU A 123 2.14 3.49 10.25
N LYS A 124 2.79 2.45 10.80
CA LYS A 124 4.26 2.35 10.82
C LYS A 124 4.80 1.61 9.61
N PHE A 125 4.23 0.45 9.32
CA PHE A 125 4.61 -0.38 8.18
C PHE A 125 3.41 -1.19 7.68
N CYS A 126 3.57 -1.74 6.49
CA CYS A 126 2.69 -2.75 5.92
C CYS A 126 3.51 -4.02 5.70
N PHE A 127 2.89 -5.17 5.89
CA PHE A 127 3.44 -6.43 5.39
C PHE A 127 2.31 -7.21 4.72
N SER A 128 2.66 -8.12 3.82
CA SER A 128 1.67 -8.97 3.19
C SER A 128 1.81 -10.42 3.59
N ILE A 129 0.67 -11.09 3.64
CA ILE A 129 0.60 -12.55 3.61
C ILE A 129 -0.03 -12.96 2.28
N ARG A 130 0.44 -14.07 1.72
CA ARG A 130 -0.07 -14.61 0.46
C ARG A 130 -0.39 -16.08 0.60
N LYS A 131 -1.51 -16.51 0.02
CA LYS A 131 -1.86 -17.92 -0.09
C LYS A 131 -1.24 -18.51 -1.35
N GLU A 132 -0.35 -19.48 -1.18
CA GLU A 132 0.26 -20.25 -2.25
C GLU A 132 0.06 -21.75 -1.98
N ASN A 133 -0.52 -22.48 -2.94
CA ASN A 133 -0.81 -23.93 -2.80
C ASN A 133 -1.56 -24.25 -1.48
N ASP A 134 -2.62 -23.50 -1.20
CA ASP A 134 -3.42 -23.57 0.02
C ASP A 134 -2.70 -23.28 1.34
N LYS A 135 -1.46 -22.79 1.29
CA LYS A 135 -0.68 -22.39 2.45
C LYS A 135 -0.43 -20.89 2.44
N TRP A 136 -0.78 -20.22 3.53
CA TRP A 136 -0.40 -18.83 3.73
C TRP A 136 1.04 -18.69 4.16
N THR A 137 1.76 -17.74 3.56
CA THR A 137 3.15 -17.41 3.85
C THR A 137 3.33 -15.89 3.97
N PHE A 138 4.42 -15.48 4.60
CA PHE A 138 4.91 -14.10 4.52
C PHE A 138 5.37 -13.82 3.09
N ASP A 139 5.00 -12.67 2.54
CA ASP A 139 5.27 -12.29 1.15
C ASP A 139 6.16 -11.05 1.06
N GLU A 140 5.73 -9.92 1.63
CA GLU A 140 6.41 -8.64 1.49
C GLU A 140 6.38 -7.83 2.78
N TYR A 141 7.36 -6.95 2.96
CA TYR A 141 7.38 -5.95 4.03
C TYR A 141 7.77 -4.60 3.47
N ILE A 142 6.97 -3.58 3.78
CA ILE A 142 7.12 -2.21 3.30
C ILE A 142 7.18 -1.27 4.50
N GLU A 143 8.37 -0.73 4.75
CA GLU A 143 8.58 0.32 5.75
C GLU A 143 7.89 1.61 5.32
N ASN A 144 7.45 2.40 6.31
CA ASN A 144 6.90 3.73 6.09
C ASN A 144 5.69 3.78 5.14
N TRP A 145 4.95 2.67 5.03
CA TRP A 145 3.72 2.60 4.22
C TRP A 145 2.72 3.71 4.55
N GLY A 146 2.64 4.10 5.83
CA GLY A 146 1.83 5.23 6.28
C GLY A 146 2.10 6.53 5.54
N ASN A 147 3.35 6.79 5.13
CA ASN A 147 3.69 7.99 4.36
C ASN A 147 3.16 7.89 2.92
N ILE A 148 3.28 6.71 2.30
CA ILE A 148 2.84 6.45 0.92
C ILE A 148 1.33 6.68 0.77
N ILE A 149 0.53 6.23 1.75
CA ILE A 149 -0.93 6.34 1.72
C ILE A 149 -1.50 7.43 2.63
N SER A 150 -0.67 8.37 3.10
CA SER A 150 -1.07 9.44 4.04
C SER A 150 -2.17 10.35 3.49
N TRP A 151 -2.28 10.45 2.16
CA TRP A 151 -3.30 11.23 1.45
C TRP A 151 -4.71 10.60 1.53
N LEU A 152 -4.79 9.28 1.75
CA LEU A 152 -6.02 8.51 1.56
C LEU A 152 -7.15 8.89 2.54
N PRO A 153 -6.93 9.01 3.86
CA PRO A 153 -8.01 9.33 4.80
C PRO A 153 -8.71 10.65 4.49
N ASP A 154 -7.94 11.71 4.22
CA ASP A 154 -8.49 13.02 3.86
C ASP A 154 -9.26 12.97 2.54
N SER A 155 -8.77 12.18 1.58
CA SER A 155 -9.42 12.03 0.29
C SER A 155 -10.77 11.30 0.39
N LEU A 156 -10.83 10.21 1.17
CA LEU A 156 -12.06 9.46 1.43
C LEU A 156 -13.09 10.30 2.19
N LYS A 157 -12.63 11.07 3.19
CA LYS A 157 -13.49 12.01 3.93
C LYS A 157 -14.10 13.08 3.02
N LYS A 158 -13.32 13.66 2.10
CA LYS A 158 -13.82 14.64 1.11
C LYS A 158 -14.78 14.03 0.09
N ALA A 159 -14.63 12.74 -0.19
CA ALA A 159 -15.47 12.02 -1.15
C ALA A 159 -16.75 11.45 -0.53
N ASP A 160 -16.91 11.54 0.79
CA ASP A 160 -17.96 10.85 1.57
C ASP A 160 -18.03 9.35 1.21
N SER A 161 -16.87 8.72 1.08
CA SER A 161 -16.74 7.31 0.70
C SER A 161 -15.94 6.57 1.74
N PRO A 162 -16.58 5.80 2.63
CA PRO A 162 -15.88 5.07 3.68
C PRO A 162 -15.11 3.85 3.15
N GLN A 163 -15.35 3.44 1.91
CA GLN A 163 -14.77 2.23 1.32
C GLN A 163 -13.82 2.56 0.17
N CYS A 164 -12.69 1.87 0.16
CA CYS A 164 -11.73 1.87 -0.94
C CYS A 164 -11.24 0.46 -1.24
N LYS A 165 -10.68 0.28 -2.44
CA LYS A 165 -10.04 -0.94 -2.90
C LYS A 165 -8.64 -0.62 -3.37
N ILE A 166 -7.70 -1.48 -3.04
CA ILE A 166 -6.38 -1.51 -3.69
C ILE A 166 -6.41 -2.65 -4.71
N PHE A 167 -5.87 -2.43 -5.91
CA PHE A 167 -5.74 -3.47 -6.91
C PHE A 167 -4.39 -3.43 -7.61
N ILE A 168 -3.88 -4.60 -8.00
CA ILE A 168 -2.64 -4.73 -8.77
C ILE A 168 -2.98 -4.91 -10.24
N HIS A 169 -2.35 -4.11 -11.10
CA HIS A 169 -2.23 -4.37 -12.53
C HIS A 169 -0.76 -4.37 -12.94
N GLY A 170 -0.31 -5.45 -13.59
CA GLY A 170 1.10 -5.69 -13.85
C GLY A 170 1.89 -5.75 -12.54
N SER A 171 2.89 -4.89 -12.39
CA SER A 171 3.70 -4.73 -11.17
C SER A 171 3.31 -3.50 -10.34
N ARG A 172 2.18 -2.86 -10.63
CA ARG A 172 1.79 -1.58 -10.04
C ARG A 172 0.52 -1.70 -9.21
N GLU A 173 0.52 -1.00 -8.08
CA GLU A 173 -0.64 -0.87 -7.23
C GLU A 173 -1.40 0.43 -7.52
N TYR A 174 -2.72 0.29 -7.59
CA TYR A 174 -3.68 1.36 -7.81
C TYR A 174 -4.72 1.34 -6.70
N LEU A 175 -5.36 2.49 -6.48
CA LEU A 175 -6.41 2.65 -5.49
C LEU A 175 -7.66 3.19 -6.16
N THR A 176 -8.82 2.66 -5.76
CA THR A 176 -10.12 3.17 -6.19
C THR A 176 -11.11 3.31 -5.05
N TYR A 177 -11.95 4.35 -5.12
CA TYR A 177 -13.12 4.55 -4.27
C TYR A 177 -14.16 5.36 -5.03
N LYS A 178 -15.39 5.43 -4.50
CA LYS A 178 -16.49 6.15 -5.16
C LYS A 178 -16.54 7.60 -4.72
N ARG A 179 -17.00 8.48 -5.61
CA ARG A 179 -17.44 9.83 -5.28
C ARG A 179 -18.64 10.17 -6.15
N ASN A 180 -19.77 10.52 -5.52
CA ASN A 180 -21.03 10.81 -6.21
C ASN A 180 -21.44 9.67 -7.18
N GLY A 181 -21.26 8.42 -6.77
CA GLY A 181 -21.58 7.23 -7.58
C GLY A 181 -20.50 6.81 -8.59
N ASN A 182 -19.57 7.69 -8.96
CA ASN A 182 -18.51 7.41 -9.92
C ASN A 182 -17.27 6.81 -9.26
N ASN A 183 -16.61 5.87 -9.92
CA ASN A 183 -15.31 5.36 -9.46
C ASN A 183 -14.22 6.38 -9.82
N LEU A 184 -13.36 6.67 -8.84
CA LEU A 184 -12.14 7.43 -9.03
C LEU A 184 -10.95 6.49 -8.91
N TYR A 185 -9.92 6.72 -9.71
CA TYR A 185 -8.71 5.89 -9.72
C TYR A 185 -7.50 6.73 -9.40
N PHE A 186 -6.57 6.13 -8.67
CA PHE A 186 -5.34 6.78 -8.23
C PHE A 186 -4.18 5.81 -8.34
N ARG A 187 -2.97 6.33 -8.58
CA ARG A 187 -1.77 5.59 -8.16
C ARG A 187 -1.78 5.44 -6.65
N ILE A 188 -1.09 4.43 -6.13
CA ILE A 188 -1.01 4.23 -4.67
C ILE A 188 -0.46 5.44 -3.91
N THR A 189 0.34 6.28 -4.58
CA THR A 189 0.91 7.54 -4.07
C THR A 189 -0.06 8.72 -4.06
N GLY A 190 -1.28 8.57 -4.58
CA GLY A 190 -2.35 9.60 -4.52
C GLY A 190 -2.52 10.44 -5.77
N GLU A 191 -1.75 10.18 -6.82
CA GLU A 191 -1.97 10.82 -8.13
C GLU A 191 -3.30 10.33 -8.72
N TYR A 192 -4.25 11.24 -8.95
CA TYR A 192 -5.50 10.94 -9.62
C TYR A 192 -5.28 10.62 -11.10
N ILE A 193 -5.96 9.58 -11.59
CA ILE A 193 -5.93 9.17 -12.98
C ILE A 193 -7.39 9.18 -13.51
N PRO A 194 -7.70 9.95 -14.57
CA PRO A 194 -8.98 9.84 -15.24
C PRO A 194 -9.22 8.40 -15.74
N THR A 195 -10.45 7.93 -15.64
CA THR A 195 -10.81 6.53 -15.97
C THR A 195 -10.43 6.15 -17.40
N GLU A 196 -10.72 7.04 -18.36
CA GLU A 196 -10.34 6.87 -19.78
C GLU A 196 -8.84 6.71 -19.93
N THR A 197 -8.07 7.62 -19.30
CA THR A 197 -6.61 7.61 -19.33
C THR A 197 -6.04 6.34 -18.70
N LEU A 198 -6.63 5.84 -17.61
CA LEU A 198 -6.19 4.58 -17.01
C LEU A 198 -6.45 3.39 -17.94
N CYS A 199 -7.62 3.37 -18.58
CA CYS A 199 -7.98 2.33 -19.55
C CYS A 199 -7.00 2.33 -20.74
N GLU A 200 -6.74 3.50 -21.32
CA GLU A 200 -5.76 3.69 -22.41
C GLU A 200 -4.37 3.23 -21.97
N GLN A 201 -3.91 3.64 -20.78
CA GLN A 201 -2.61 3.23 -20.24
C GLN A 201 -2.48 1.71 -20.13
N PHE A 202 -3.51 1.01 -19.64
CA PHE A 202 -3.48 -0.44 -19.52
C PHE A 202 -3.38 -1.11 -20.90
N VAL A 203 -4.15 -0.62 -21.88
CA VAL A 203 -4.11 -1.13 -23.26
C VAL A 203 -2.73 -0.91 -23.89
N ASP A 204 -2.16 0.28 -23.73
CA ASP A 204 -0.84 0.62 -24.27
C ASP A 204 0.28 -0.24 -23.64
N GLU A 205 0.24 -0.41 -22.32
CA GLU A 205 1.20 -1.26 -21.60
C GLU A 205 1.14 -2.72 -22.07
N TYR A 206 -0.06 -3.24 -22.30
CA TYR A 206 -0.25 -4.59 -22.82
C TYR A 206 0.25 -4.74 -24.26
N ASN A 207 -0.06 -3.78 -25.13
CA ASN A 207 0.42 -3.77 -26.51
C ASN A 207 1.95 -3.69 -26.56
N GLN A 208 2.57 -2.91 -25.68
CA GLN A 208 4.02 -2.84 -25.57
C GLN A 208 4.61 -4.16 -25.07
N TRP A 209 3.99 -4.80 -24.08
CA TRP A 209 4.40 -6.11 -23.59
C TRP A 209 4.34 -7.18 -24.68
N LEU A 210 3.28 -7.21 -25.49
CA LEU A 210 3.16 -8.12 -26.64
C LEU A 210 4.30 -7.92 -27.64
N LYS A 211 4.64 -6.67 -27.99
CA LYS A 211 5.77 -6.35 -28.86
C LYS A 211 7.09 -6.86 -28.27
N ASN A 212 7.31 -6.64 -26.97
CA ASN A 212 8.53 -7.10 -26.29
C ASN A 212 8.65 -8.63 -26.31
N ILE A 213 7.54 -9.36 -26.09
CA ILE A 213 7.54 -10.83 -26.17
C ILE A 213 7.86 -11.32 -27.57
N GLN A 214 7.28 -10.70 -28.60
CA GLN A 214 7.56 -11.06 -29.99
C GLN A 214 9.04 -10.83 -30.31
N PHE A 215 9.62 -9.71 -29.87
CA PHE A 215 11.03 -9.41 -30.03
C PHE A 215 11.94 -10.46 -29.34
N ILE A 216 11.66 -10.78 -28.08
CA ILE A 216 12.44 -11.79 -27.32
C ILE A 216 12.38 -13.15 -28.02
N LYS A 217 11.21 -13.55 -28.53
CA LYS A 217 11.04 -14.81 -29.26
C LYS A 217 11.79 -14.83 -30.60
N ALA A 218 11.85 -13.68 -31.28
CA ALA A 218 12.56 -13.54 -32.55
C ALA A 218 14.09 -13.48 -32.39
N HIS A 219 14.58 -13.01 -31.24
CA HIS A 219 16.01 -12.77 -30.97
C HIS A 219 16.50 -13.44 -29.68
N PRO A 220 16.33 -14.77 -29.52
CA PRO A 220 16.71 -15.47 -28.30
C PRO A 220 18.22 -15.37 -27.98
N GLU A 221 19.06 -15.12 -28.99
CA GLU A 221 20.50 -14.89 -28.84
C GLU A 221 20.87 -13.63 -28.05
N THR A 222 19.97 -12.64 -27.99
CA THR A 222 20.23 -11.37 -27.30
C THR A 222 20.07 -11.49 -25.77
N PHE A 223 19.43 -12.55 -25.29
CA PHE A 223 19.00 -12.71 -23.89
C PHE A 223 19.53 -13.98 -23.22
N LYS A 224 20.63 -14.55 -23.75
CA LYS A 224 21.35 -15.68 -23.15
C LYS A 224 22.50 -15.22 -22.26
#